data_AF-A0A6N2REL5-F1
#
_entry.id   AF-A0A6N2REL5-F1
#
_cell.length_a   1.000
_cell.length_b   1.000
_cell.length_c   1.000
_cell.angle_alpha   90.00
_cell.angle_beta   90.00
_cell.angle_gamma   90.00
#
_symmetry.space_group_name_H-M   'P 1'
#
loop_
_entity.id
_entity.type
_entity.pdbx_description
1 polymer ?
#
loop_
_entity_poly.entity_id
_entity_poly.type
_entity_poly.pdbx_seq_one_letter_code
_entity_poly.pdbx_strand_id
1 'polypeptide(L)' 'MEKIIAIFLGIVIFMKGIFWIKAGKTGIKINFILGVAAVVVGILMLGSSILSFM' A
#
# COMPACT_ATOMS: atom_id res chain seq x y z
N MET A 1 -8.17 -4.58 -18.31
CA MET A 1 -7.00 -3.69 -18.22
C MET A 1 -6.99 -2.93 -16.90
N GLU A 2 -8.00 -2.11 -16.61
CA GLU A 2 -8.05 -1.25 -15.41
C GLU A 2 -7.95 -2.02 -14.08
N LYS A 3 -8.62 -3.18 -13.96
CA LYS A 3 -8.54 -4.01 -12.75
C LYS A 3 -7.14 -4.59 -12.48
N ILE A 4 -6.41 -4.96 -13.54
CA ILE A 4 -5.03 -5.46 -13.42
C ILE A 4 -4.10 -4.33 -12.98
N ILE A 5 -4.32 -3.13 -13.52
CA ILE A 5 -3.59 -1.92 -13.13
C ILE A 5 -3.87 -1.58 -11.66
N ALA A 6 -5.12 -1.68 -11.20
CA ALA A 6 -5.49 -1.45 -9.81
C ALA A 6 -4.82 -2.44 -8.84
N ILE A 7 -4.77 -3.73 -9.20
CA ILE A 7 -4.05 -4.74 -8.42
C ILE A 7 -2.55 -4.41 -8.37
N PHE A 8 -1.95 -4.09 -9.52
CA PHE A 8 -0.53 -3.79 -9.61
C PHE A 8 -0.16 -2.55 -8.78
N LEU A 9 -0.98 -1.49 -8.86
CA LEU A 9 -0.84 -0.30 -8.03
C LEU A 9 -0.98 -0.62 -6.54
N GLY A 10 -1.95 -1.45 -6.16
CA GLY A 10 -2.15 -1.89 -4.78
C GLY A 10 -0.91 -2.58 -4.21
N ILE A 11 -0.29 -3.49 -4.98
CA ILE A 11 0.96 -4.18 -4.60
C ILE A 11 2.11 -3.18 -4.45
N VAL A 12 2.28 -2.27 -5.42
CA VAL A 12 3.36 -1.27 -5.40
C VAL A 12 3.23 -0.35 -4.18
N ILE A 13 2.04 0.17 -3.93
CA ILE A 13 1.76 1.05 -2.78
C ILE A 13 2.02 0.31 -1.46
N PHE A 14 1.58 -0.95 -1.36
CA PHE A 14 1.81 -1.79 -0.19
C PHE A 14 3.31 -2.01 0.08
N MET A 15 4.10 -2.38 -0.93
CA MET A 15 5.56 -2.53 -0.81
C MET A 15 6.24 -1.22 -0.39
N LYS A 16 5.83 -0.09 -0.99
CA LYS A 16 6.36 1.23 -0.65
C LYS A 16 6.02 1.62 0.78
N GLY A 17 4.83 1.27 1.25
CA GLY A 17 4.39 1.44 2.63
C GLY A 17 5.27 0.69 3.63
N ILE A 18 5.58 -0.59 3.36
CA ILE A 18 6.51 -1.39 4.18
C ILE A 18 7.89 -0.73 4.25
N PHE A 19 8.40 -0.24 3.12
CA PHE A 19 9.70 0.43 3.06
C PHE A 19 9.71 1.72 3.90
N TRP A 20 8.65 2.52 3.81
CA TRP A 20 8.49 3.75 4.61
C TRP A 20 8.33 3.47 6.11
N ILE A 21 7.64 2.40 6.50
CA ILE A 21 7.59 1.94 7.89
C ILE A 21 9.00 1.63 8.40
N LYS A 22 9.80 0.89 7.62
CA LYS A 22 11.18 0.55 7.99
C LYS A 22 12.06 1.79 8.09
N ALA A 23 11.97 2.71 7.13
CA ALA A 23 12.70 3.98 7.14
C ALA A 23 12.28 4.91 8.29
N GLY A 24 11.00 4.85 8.69
CA GLY A 24 10.48 5.64 9.79
C GLY A 24 10.95 5.17 11.17
N LYS A 25 11.22 3.87 11.33
CA LYS A 25 11.86 3.32 12.54
C LYS A 25 13.30 3.81 12.72
N THR A 26 13.98 4.17 11.64
CA THR A 26 15.38 4.61 11.64
C THR A 26 15.58 6.13 11.79
N GLY A 27 14.52 6.95 11.84
CA GLY A 27 14.69 8.36 12.24
C GLY A 27 13.58 9.32 11.82
N ILE A 28 12.88 9.08 10.71
CA ILE A 28 11.86 10.01 10.21
C ILE A 28 10.46 9.51 10.61
N LYS A 29 9.96 9.95 11.77
CA LYS A 29 8.63 9.56 12.29
C LYS A 29 7.50 9.76 11.27
N ILE A 30 7.61 10.77 10.39
CA ILE A 30 6.61 11.02 9.33
C ILE A 30 6.56 9.87 8.31
N ASN A 31 7.69 9.25 7.99
CA ASN A 31 7.74 8.10 7.09
C ASN A 31 7.06 6.88 7.71
N PHE A 32 7.10 6.74 9.04
CA PHE A 32 6.37 5.68 9.71
C PHE A 32 4.85 5.84 9.53
N ILE A 33 4.33 7.05 9.76
CA ILE A 33 2.90 7.34 9.61
C ILE A 33 2.46 7.19 8.16
N LEU A 34 3.22 7.75 7.21
CA LEU A 34 2.95 7.62 5.77
C LEU A 34 3.05 6.16 5.31
N GLY A 35 3.99 5.39 5.86
CA GLY A 35 4.16 3.99 5.57
C GLY A 35 2.97 3.13 6.04
N VAL A 36 2.48 3.37 7.26
CA VAL A 36 1.26 2.71 7.77
C VAL A 36 0.05 3.08 6.92
N ALA A 37 -0.13 4.36 6.59
CA ALA A 37 -1.21 4.81 5.71
C ALA A 37 -1.16 4.14 4.34
N ALA A 38 0.03 4.06 3.72
CA ALA A 38 0.22 3.38 2.44
C ALA A 38 -0.09 1.88 2.51
N VAL A 39 0.28 1.19 3.59
CA VAL A 39 -0.08 -0.23 3.80
C VAL A 39 -1.60 -0.40 3.88
N VAL A 40 -2.30 0.43 4.66
CA VAL A 40 -3.76 0.38 4.79
C VAL A 40 -4.45 0.62 3.43
N VAL A 41 -4.03 1.65 2.69
CA VAL A 41 -4.57 1.95 1.37
C VAL A 41 -4.30 0.82 0.37
N GLY A 42 -3.08 0.25 0.38
CA GLY A 42 -2.72 -0.89 -0.46
C GLY A 42 -3.63 -2.10 -0.23
N ILE A 43 -3.90 -2.44 1.04
CA ILE A 43 -4.82 -3.53 1.40
C ILE A 43 -6.24 -3.23 0.93
N LEU A 44 -6.74 -2.01 1.14
CA LEU A 44 -8.08 -1.62 0.69
C LEU A 44 -8.23 -1.69 -0.83
N MET A 45 -7.24 -1.22 -1.58
CA MET A 45 -7.24 -1.31 -3.05
C MET A 45 -7.19 -2.76 -3.52
N LEU A 46 -6.39 -3.62 -2.89
CA LEU A 46 -6.35 -5.04 -3.22
C LEU A 46 -7.67 -5.75 -2.90
N GLY A 47 -8.23 -5.51 -1.71
CA GLY A 47 -9.49 -6.11 -1.28
C GLY A 47 -10.67 -5.68 -2.14
N SER A 48 -10.78 -4.38 -2.46
CA SER A 48 -11.82 -3.87 -3.38
C SER A 48 -11.65 -4.38 -4.80
N SER A 49 -10.40 -4.51 -5.28
CA SER A 49 -10.14 -5.08 -6.60
C SER A 49 -10.57 -6.54 -6.67
N ILE A 50 -10.23 -7.36 -5.66
CA ILE A 50 -10.60 -8.77 -5.57
C ILE A 50 -12.12 -8.93 -5.47
N LEU A 51 -12.79 -8.14 -4.63
CA LEU A 51 -14.25 -8.17 -4.50
C LEU A 51 -14.93 -7.83 -5.83
N SER A 52 -14.34 -6.94 -6.64
CA SER A 52 -14.83 -6.61 -7.98
C SER A 52 -14.66 -7.74 -9.01
N PHE A 53 -13.90 -8.79 -8.72
CA PHE A 53 -13.77 -9.98 -9.58
C PHE A 53 -14.78 -11.09 -9.24
N MET A 54 -15.38 -11.06 -8.05
CA MET A 54 -16.48 -11.95 -7.65
C MET A 54 -17.81 -11.47 -8.21
#